data_AF-A0AAN8FUJ7-F1
#
_entry.id   AF-A0AAN8FUJ7-F1
#
_cell.length_a   1.000
_cell.length_b   1.000
_cell.length_c   1.000
_cell.angle_alpha   90.00
_cell.angle_beta   90.00
_cell.angle_gamma   90.00
#
_symmetry.space_group_name_H-M   'P 1'
#
loop_
_entity.id
_entity.type
_entity.pdbx_description
1 polymer ?
#
loop_
_entity_poly.entity_id
_entity_poly.type
_entity_poly.pdbx_seq_one_letter_code
_entity_poly.pdbx_strand_id
1 'polypeptide(L)'
;MSDEIALAAPPSEDQPRFDGLFKALRLYRNNQIQACEEECTKLLRKNPLDQAAWALKLSCLTDPVYVDELENEELGIAETFLDQNVIAPNARPGTSFQRPTTTAKGMNPIMRPTSTAGRPLSGVVRPITSLRPGTMEQAVRTSRTARTARAVSSSSARQLRLGTASMASDPDGQFINLSRLNVDKYAADPLVNRQLFEYVFYHEGDMKIAHQIAAVATKAANYEDWYWKNQLGKCYMRLGLLQDAEKQFLSSLKNHDLPETYAYLAKVYNRLDQPLVSNSYYEKGLMQYHDDVTLLTGLARNKEVCSVCFQSLVI
;
A
#
# COMPACT_ATOMS: atom_id res chain seq x y z
N MET A 1 23.21 -22.88 49.69
CA MET A 1 23.67 -22.40 48.38
C MET A 1 22.78 -21.23 48.06
N SER A 2 23.33 -20.04 48.29
CA SER A 2 22.63 -18.77 48.23
C SER A 2 22.83 -18.23 46.82
N ASP A 3 21.76 -18.16 46.04
CA ASP A 3 21.79 -17.51 44.73
C ASP A 3 21.79 -15.99 44.95
N GLU A 4 22.96 -15.38 44.82
CA GLU A 4 23.14 -13.94 44.69
C GLU A 4 22.40 -13.46 43.43
N ILE A 5 21.27 -12.78 43.66
CA ILE A 5 20.65 -11.93 42.66
C ILE A 5 21.63 -10.79 42.38
N ALA A 6 22.34 -10.89 41.26
CA ALA A 6 23.20 -9.82 40.76
C ALA A 6 22.34 -8.56 40.52
N LEU A 7 22.40 -7.65 41.50
CA LEU A 7 21.82 -6.32 41.43
C LEU A 7 22.52 -5.59 40.27
N ALA A 8 21.81 -5.37 39.17
CA ALA A 8 22.33 -4.62 38.02
C ALA A 8 22.87 -3.27 38.50
N ALA A 9 24.15 -3.01 38.25
CA ALA A 9 24.83 -1.79 38.64
C ALA A 9 24.06 -0.56 38.11
N PRO A 10 23.95 0.53 38.90
CA PRO A 10 23.34 1.76 38.41
C PRO A 10 24.15 2.26 37.21
N PRO A 11 23.50 2.66 36.10
CA PRO A 11 24.22 3.14 34.93
C PRO A 11 25.03 4.39 35.31
N SER A 12 26.33 4.35 35.00
CA SER A 12 27.32 5.41 35.20
C SER A 12 26.76 6.80 34.84
N GLU A 13 26.96 7.78 35.73
CA GLU A 13 26.34 9.12 35.70
C GLU A 13 26.67 9.98 34.47
N ASP A 14 27.61 9.55 33.61
CA ASP A 14 28.08 10.30 32.44
C ASP A 14 27.37 9.99 31.10
N GLN A 15 26.36 9.11 31.09
CA GLN A 15 25.53 8.98 29.90
C GLN A 15 24.49 10.11 29.86
N PRO A 16 24.40 10.91 28.78
CA PRO A 16 23.38 11.94 28.68
C PRO A 16 21.99 11.30 28.83
N ARG A 17 21.34 11.58 29.97
CA ARG A 17 20.02 11.05 30.29
C ARG A 17 18.97 11.85 29.52
N PHE A 18 18.60 11.30 28.38
CA PHE A 18 17.46 11.79 27.63
C PHE A 18 16.19 11.34 28.33
N ASP A 19 15.34 12.30 28.72
CA ASP A 19 14.07 12.04 29.39
C ASP A 19 12.88 12.51 28.55
N GLY A 20 11.72 11.94 28.83
CA GLY A 20 10.43 12.28 28.26
C GLY A 20 10.35 12.12 26.73
N LEU A 21 9.73 13.10 26.06
CA LEU A 21 9.45 13.06 24.63
C LEU A 21 10.73 12.97 23.79
N PHE A 22 11.83 13.59 24.24
CA PHE A 22 13.10 13.54 23.51
C PHE A 22 13.68 12.12 23.48
N LYS A 23 13.56 11.37 24.58
CA LYS A 23 13.92 9.94 24.63
C LYS A 23 13.11 9.15 23.61
N ALA A 24 11.79 9.33 23.59
CA ALA A 24 10.90 8.65 22.66
C ALA A 24 11.26 8.96 21.20
N LEU A 25 11.46 10.23 20.84
CA LEU A 25 11.87 10.61 19.49
C LEU A 25 13.21 9.98 19.06
N ARG A 26 14.17 9.88 19.97
CA ARG A 26 15.45 9.22 19.68
C ARG A 26 15.29 7.72 19.49
N LEU A 27 14.47 7.06 20.31
CA LEU A 27 14.17 5.63 20.16
C LEU A 27 13.49 5.37 18.82
N TYR A 28 12.52 6.21 18.44
CA TYR A 28 11.85 6.15 17.15
C TYR A 28 12.85 6.30 15.99
N ARG A 29 13.71 7.32 16.04
CA ARG A 29 14.76 7.54 15.03
C ARG A 29 15.75 6.37 14.92
N ASN A 30 16.01 5.67 16.01
CA ASN A 30 16.87 4.49 16.06
C ASN A 30 16.16 3.18 15.63
N ASN A 31 14.92 3.28 15.15
CA ASN A 31 14.07 2.13 14.79
C ASN A 31 13.77 1.17 15.97
N GLN A 32 13.83 1.68 17.21
CA GLN A 32 13.46 0.95 18.42
C GLN A 32 11.99 1.21 18.74
N ILE A 33 11.10 0.71 17.87
CA ILE A 33 9.68 1.08 17.83
C ILE A 33 8.94 0.66 19.11
N GLN A 34 9.11 -0.59 19.57
CA GLN A 34 8.43 -1.10 20.76
C GLN A 34 8.79 -0.30 22.03
N ALA A 35 10.07 -0.01 22.22
CA ALA A 35 10.53 0.80 23.35
C ALA A 35 10.01 2.25 23.28
N CYS A 36 9.89 2.81 22.07
CA CYS A 36 9.28 4.12 21.88
C CYS A 36 7.80 4.12 22.27
N GLU A 37 7.04 3.11 21.85
CA GLU A 37 5.63 2.96 22.19
C GLU A 37 5.42 2.92 23.71
N GLU A 38 6.22 2.12 24.42
CA GLU A 38 6.19 2.04 25.88
C GLU A 38 6.47 3.39 26.55
N GLU A 39 7.46 4.15 26.06
CA GLU A 39 7.74 5.49 26.60
C GLU A 39 6.60 6.48 26.29
N CYS A 40 6.01 6.43 25.10
CA CYS A 40 4.84 7.23 24.75
C CYS A 40 3.63 6.88 25.62
N THR A 41 3.40 5.60 25.95
CA THR A 41 2.31 5.21 26.87
C THR A 41 2.53 5.76 28.27
N LYS A 42 3.78 5.75 28.78
CA LYS A 42 4.14 6.37 30.07
C LYS A 42 3.87 7.88 30.05
N LEU A 43 4.21 8.55 28.95
CA LEU A 43 3.97 9.99 28.79
C LEU A 43 2.48 10.32 28.75
N LEU A 44 1.67 9.58 27.98
CA LEU A 44 0.24 9.79 27.87
C LEU A 44 -0.52 9.49 29.17
N ARG A 45 -0.04 8.52 29.97
CA ARG A 45 -0.57 8.26 31.32
C ARG A 45 -0.32 9.43 32.28
N LYS A 46 0.80 10.15 32.13
CA LYS A 46 1.12 11.35 32.93
C LYS A 46 0.36 12.57 32.43
N ASN A 47 0.29 12.78 31.11
CA ASN A 47 -0.42 13.88 30.47
C ASN A 47 -1.28 13.38 29.29
N PRO A 48 -2.59 13.21 29.50
CA PRO A 48 -3.50 12.72 28.45
C PRO A 48 -3.72 13.68 27.27
N LEU A 49 -3.35 14.97 27.42
CA LEU A 49 -3.60 16.01 26.41
C LEU A 49 -2.37 16.28 25.52
N ASP A 50 -1.27 15.53 25.69
CA ASP A 50 -0.06 15.71 24.90
C ASP A 50 -0.24 15.16 23.47
N GLN A 51 -0.48 16.06 22.53
CA GLN A 51 -0.66 15.74 21.11
C GLN A 51 0.61 15.18 20.47
N ALA A 52 1.81 15.57 20.93
CA ALA A 52 3.06 15.14 20.33
C ALA A 52 3.37 13.68 20.68
N ALA A 53 3.19 13.31 21.96
CA ALA A 53 3.29 11.91 22.39
C ALA A 53 2.22 11.05 21.74
N TRP A 54 1.02 11.60 21.53
CA TRP A 54 -0.08 10.92 20.84
C TRP A 54 0.24 10.64 19.36
N ALA A 55 0.68 11.65 18.61
CA ALA A 55 1.09 11.51 17.21
C ALA A 55 2.28 10.56 17.05
N LEU A 56 3.27 10.64 17.95
CA LEU A 56 4.43 9.74 17.92
C LEU A 56 4.02 8.28 18.16
N LYS A 57 3.09 8.04 19.10
CA LYS A 57 2.55 6.70 19.33
C LYS A 57 1.80 6.17 18.11
N LEU A 58 1.03 7.01 17.42
CA LEU A 58 0.36 6.63 16.17
C LEU A 58 1.35 6.15 15.11
N SER A 59 2.45 6.88 14.91
CA SER A 59 3.52 6.45 14.01
C SER A 59 4.16 5.14 14.44
N CYS A 60 4.44 4.96 15.74
CA CYS A 60 5.03 3.72 16.26
C CYS A 60 4.14 2.49 16.02
N LEU A 61 2.82 2.64 16.11
CA LEU A 61 1.89 1.54 15.82
C LEU A 61 1.78 1.26 14.31
N THR A 62 2.00 2.27 13.49
CA THR A 62 1.84 2.19 12.03
C THR A 62 3.06 1.58 11.34
N ASP A 63 4.27 2.04 11.69
CA ASP A 63 5.53 1.62 11.07
C ASP A 63 5.75 0.09 10.97
N PRO A 64 5.49 -0.74 12.01
CA PRO A 64 5.72 -2.18 11.90
C PRO A 64 4.75 -2.89 10.94
N VAL A 65 3.61 -2.26 10.63
CA VAL A 65 2.57 -2.79 9.72
C VAL A 65 2.61 -2.08 8.36
N TYR A 66 3.42 -1.04 8.22
CA TYR A 66 3.49 -0.25 7.00
C TYR A 66 3.95 -1.11 5.82
N VAL A 67 3.17 -1.06 4.74
CA VAL A 67 3.49 -1.68 3.46
C VAL A 67 3.22 -0.66 2.37
N ASP A 68 4.18 -0.46 1.47
CA ASP A 68 4.01 0.48 0.37
C ASP A 68 2.85 0.05 -0.55
N GLU A 69 1.94 1.00 -0.76
CA GLU A 69 0.73 0.82 -1.56
C GLU A 69 1.04 0.62 -3.05
N LEU A 70 2.21 1.04 -3.56
CA LEU A 70 2.63 0.75 -4.93
C LEU A 70 2.82 -0.76 -5.15
N GLU A 71 3.43 -1.48 -4.21
CA GLU A 71 3.67 -2.92 -4.29
C GLU A 71 2.54 -3.76 -3.67
N ASN A 72 1.73 -3.17 -2.79
CA ASN A 72 0.57 -3.83 -2.17
C ASN A 72 -0.63 -3.92 -3.12
N GLU A 73 -0.47 -4.65 -4.23
CA GLU A 73 -1.57 -4.93 -5.14
C GLU A 73 -2.10 -6.35 -4.91
N GLU A 74 -3.30 -6.47 -4.35
CA GLU A 74 -4.03 -7.73 -4.24
C GLU A 74 -5.41 -7.56 -4.88
N LEU A 75 -5.83 -8.53 -5.69
CA LEU A 75 -7.17 -8.60 -6.25
C LEU A 75 -7.82 -9.90 -5.77
N GLY A 76 -8.97 -9.78 -5.12
CA GLY A 76 -9.76 -10.92 -4.69
C GLY A 76 -10.58 -11.49 -5.85
N ILE A 77 -11.33 -12.55 -5.57
CA ILE A 77 -12.21 -13.19 -6.56
C ILE A 77 -13.31 -12.22 -7.00
N ALA A 78 -13.89 -11.46 -6.07
CA ALA A 78 -14.95 -10.51 -6.38
C ALA A 78 -14.46 -9.41 -7.34
N GLU A 79 -13.34 -8.77 -7.04
CA GLU A 79 -12.79 -7.70 -7.88
C GLU A 79 -12.31 -8.24 -9.24
N THR A 80 -11.92 -9.52 -9.32
CA THR A 80 -11.48 -10.13 -10.58
C THR A 80 -12.65 -10.49 -11.51
N PHE A 81 -13.80 -10.91 -10.97
CA PHE A 81 -14.90 -11.49 -11.77
C PHE A 81 -16.21 -10.70 -11.75
N LEU A 82 -16.49 -9.94 -10.70
CA LEU A 82 -17.74 -9.20 -10.54
C LEU A 82 -17.59 -7.73 -10.94
N ASP A 83 -16.40 -7.15 -10.77
CA ASP A 83 -16.13 -5.76 -11.17
C ASP A 83 -15.86 -5.67 -12.68
N GLN A 84 -16.82 -5.15 -13.44
CA GLN A 84 -16.70 -4.90 -14.87
C GLN A 84 -16.16 -3.50 -15.15
N ASN A 85 -14.89 -3.28 -14.83
CA ASN A 85 -14.20 -2.01 -15.11
C ASN A 85 -13.59 -1.94 -16.53
N VAL A 86 -13.70 -3.02 -17.30
CA VAL A 86 -13.14 -3.14 -18.65
C VAL A 86 -14.10 -2.53 -19.66
N ILE A 87 -13.63 -1.50 -20.39
CA ILE A 87 -14.45 -0.80 -21.39
C ILE A 87 -14.65 -1.68 -22.65
N ALA A 88 -13.63 -2.42 -23.06
CA ALA A 88 -13.63 -3.17 -24.31
C ALA A 88 -13.52 -4.70 -24.07
N PRO A 89 -14.63 -5.45 -24.08
CA PRO A 89 -14.59 -6.91 -23.84
C PRO A 89 -13.85 -7.67 -24.96
N ASN A 90 -13.80 -7.11 -26.17
CA ASN A 90 -13.13 -7.69 -27.35
C ASN A 90 -11.99 -6.80 -27.85
N ALA A 91 -11.04 -6.47 -26.97
CA ALA A 91 -9.88 -5.67 -27.31
C ALA A 91 -8.97 -6.34 -28.37
N ARG A 92 -8.29 -5.51 -29.18
CA ARG A 92 -7.33 -5.97 -30.19
C ARG A 92 -6.13 -6.67 -29.51
N PRO A 93 -5.52 -7.70 -30.11
CA PRO A 93 -4.31 -8.31 -29.56
C PRO A 93 -3.22 -7.26 -29.28
N GLY A 94 -2.67 -7.29 -28.06
CA GLY A 94 -1.65 -6.34 -27.60
C GLY A 94 -2.18 -5.05 -26.95
N THR A 95 -3.50 -4.87 -26.85
CA THR A 95 -4.11 -3.66 -26.24
C THR A 95 -4.89 -3.95 -24.95
N SER A 96 -4.76 -5.15 -24.38
CA SER A 96 -5.42 -5.59 -23.13
C SER A 96 -4.54 -6.65 -22.45
N PHE A 97 -4.60 -6.73 -21.11
CA PHE A 97 -3.90 -7.73 -20.31
C PHE A 97 -4.61 -9.09 -20.26
N GLN A 98 -5.90 -9.14 -20.62
CA GLN A 98 -6.80 -10.25 -20.31
C GLN A 98 -6.78 -11.39 -21.33
N ARG A 99 -6.35 -11.14 -22.57
CA ARG A 99 -6.52 -12.13 -23.63
C ARG A 99 -5.48 -13.25 -23.54
N PRO A 100 -5.89 -14.54 -23.56
CA PRO A 100 -4.98 -15.68 -23.61
C PRO A 100 -4.13 -15.66 -24.87
N THR A 101 -2.85 -15.93 -24.70
CA THR A 101 -1.80 -15.97 -25.72
C THR A 101 -1.93 -17.20 -26.62
N THR A 102 -2.95 -17.25 -27.47
CA THR A 102 -3.06 -18.31 -28.50
C THR A 102 -2.07 -18.12 -29.66
N THR A 103 -1.39 -16.98 -29.73
CA THR A 103 -0.52 -16.59 -30.86
C THR A 103 0.78 -15.90 -30.45
N ALA A 104 1.16 -15.95 -29.16
CA ALA A 104 2.46 -15.41 -28.77
C ALA A 104 3.57 -16.34 -29.25
N LYS A 105 4.54 -15.79 -30.00
CA LYS A 105 5.88 -16.38 -30.20
C LYS A 105 6.64 -16.40 -28.87
N GLY A 106 6.07 -17.07 -27.87
CA GLY A 106 6.68 -17.31 -26.57
C GLY A 106 7.60 -18.52 -26.63
N MET A 107 8.54 -18.58 -25.69
CA MET A 107 9.44 -19.72 -25.53
C MET A 107 8.62 -21.01 -25.35
N ASN A 108 9.02 -22.09 -26.03
CA ASN A 108 8.29 -23.36 -26.00
C ASN A 108 8.10 -23.84 -24.55
N PRO A 109 6.91 -24.36 -24.16
CA PRO A 109 6.67 -24.90 -22.82
C PRO A 109 7.65 -26.01 -22.39
N ILE A 110 8.28 -26.66 -23.37
CA ILE A 110 9.35 -27.65 -23.16
C ILE A 110 10.61 -27.00 -22.58
N MET A 111 10.92 -25.76 -22.95
CA MET A 111 12.11 -25.03 -22.51
C MET A 111 11.87 -24.20 -21.24
N ARG A 112 10.63 -23.73 -21.01
CA ARG A 112 10.26 -23.00 -19.80
C ARG A 112 8.88 -23.44 -19.32
N PRO A 113 8.75 -23.92 -18.07
CA PRO A 113 7.45 -24.30 -17.54
C PRO A 113 6.50 -23.10 -17.55
N THR A 114 5.22 -23.38 -17.80
CA THR A 114 4.15 -22.39 -17.86
C THR A 114 3.24 -22.51 -16.65
N SER A 115 2.67 -21.38 -16.24
CA SER A 115 1.60 -21.36 -15.24
C SER A 115 0.28 -21.86 -15.85
N THR A 116 -0.71 -22.09 -14.99
CA THR A 116 -2.09 -22.47 -15.40
C THR A 116 -2.80 -21.48 -16.33
N ALA A 117 -2.23 -20.29 -16.55
CA ALA A 117 -2.72 -19.28 -17.47
C ALA A 117 -2.05 -19.33 -18.86
N GLY A 118 -1.13 -20.27 -19.10
CA GLY A 118 -0.35 -20.36 -20.34
C GLY A 118 0.79 -19.35 -20.45
N ARG A 119 1.05 -18.59 -19.37
CA ARG A 119 2.17 -17.64 -19.27
C ARG A 119 3.42 -18.37 -18.75
N PRO A 120 4.62 -18.10 -19.28
CA PRO A 120 5.85 -18.68 -18.74
C PRO A 120 6.05 -18.25 -17.28
N LEU A 121 6.57 -19.13 -16.42
CA LEU A 121 6.84 -18.81 -15.02
C LEU A 121 7.84 -17.66 -14.91
N SER A 122 7.47 -16.54 -14.28
CA SER A 122 8.37 -15.41 -14.03
C SER A 122 9.40 -15.74 -12.94
N GLY A 123 10.57 -15.09 -12.99
CA GLY A 123 11.65 -15.28 -12.01
C GLY A 123 11.45 -14.51 -10.70
N VAL A 124 10.51 -13.54 -10.68
CA VAL A 124 10.19 -12.74 -9.51
C VAL A 124 8.71 -12.92 -9.17
N VAL A 125 8.44 -13.37 -7.94
CA VAL A 125 7.09 -13.53 -7.42
C VAL A 125 6.62 -12.20 -6.83
N ARG A 126 5.43 -11.75 -7.24
CA ARG A 126 4.80 -10.50 -6.75
C ARG A 126 3.36 -10.76 -6.32
N PRO A 127 2.77 -9.93 -5.43
CA PRO A 127 1.37 -10.10 -5.00
C PRO A 127 0.39 -10.31 -6.17
N ILE A 128 0.52 -9.53 -7.25
CA ILE A 128 -0.14 -9.79 -8.54
C ILE A 128 0.88 -10.25 -9.58
N THR A 129 0.66 -11.47 -10.06
CA THR A 129 1.48 -12.11 -11.11
C THR A 129 0.68 -12.53 -12.34
N SER A 130 -0.66 -12.66 -12.23
CA SER A 130 -1.49 -13.09 -13.35
C SER A 130 -2.97 -12.76 -13.13
N LEU A 131 -3.51 -11.80 -13.89
CA LEU A 131 -4.97 -11.70 -14.06
C LEU A 131 -5.42 -12.81 -15.00
N ARG A 132 -6.29 -13.69 -14.49
CA ARG A 132 -6.63 -14.94 -15.17
C ARG A 132 -8.01 -14.88 -15.83
N PRO A 133 -8.12 -15.42 -17.05
CA PRO A 133 -9.35 -15.95 -17.65
C PRO A 133 -9.85 -17.25 -16.97
N GLY A 134 -11.16 -17.49 -17.07
CA GLY A 134 -11.89 -18.64 -16.51
C GLY A 134 -13.23 -18.20 -15.89
N THR A 135 -14.00 -19.11 -15.29
CA THR A 135 -15.20 -18.75 -14.53
C THR A 135 -14.90 -18.61 -13.04
N MET A 136 -15.77 -17.93 -12.30
CA MET A 136 -15.70 -17.84 -10.83
C MET A 136 -15.67 -19.23 -10.18
N GLU A 137 -16.46 -20.19 -10.68
CA GLU A 137 -16.48 -21.58 -10.22
C GLU A 137 -15.10 -22.24 -10.37
N GLN A 138 -14.43 -22.03 -11.50
CA GLN A 138 -13.08 -22.53 -11.71
C GLN A 138 -12.08 -21.86 -10.75
N ALA A 139 -12.26 -20.57 -10.42
CA ALA A 139 -11.40 -19.89 -9.46
C ALA A 139 -11.50 -20.49 -8.05
N VAL A 140 -12.70 -20.84 -7.60
CA VAL A 140 -12.95 -21.47 -6.30
C VAL A 140 -12.45 -22.92 -6.26
N ARG A 141 -12.57 -23.67 -7.37
CA ARG A 141 -12.12 -25.07 -7.45
C ARG A 141 -10.61 -25.24 -7.61
N THR A 142 -9.90 -24.22 -8.10
CA THR A 142 -8.44 -24.25 -8.23
C THR A 142 -7.74 -23.94 -6.92
N SER A 143 -6.47 -24.36 -6.78
CA SER A 143 -5.64 -23.97 -5.64
C SER A 143 -5.66 -22.45 -5.43
N ARG A 144 -5.77 -22.03 -4.16
CA ARG A 144 -5.86 -20.62 -3.77
C ARG A 144 -4.59 -19.81 -4.06
N THR A 145 -3.48 -20.47 -4.38
CA THR A 145 -2.20 -19.82 -4.74
C THR A 145 -1.83 -20.01 -6.22
N ALA A 146 -2.74 -20.57 -7.03
CA ALA A 146 -2.43 -20.85 -8.43
C ALA A 146 -2.29 -19.59 -9.32
N ARG A 147 -2.78 -18.44 -8.85
CA ARG A 147 -2.90 -17.21 -9.67
C ARG A 147 -2.22 -15.98 -9.05
N THR A 148 -2.17 -15.95 -7.72
CA THR A 148 -1.57 -14.88 -6.90
C THR A 148 -0.50 -15.49 -6.00
N ALA A 149 0.48 -14.68 -5.60
CA ALA A 149 1.55 -15.13 -4.70
C ALA A 149 1.02 -15.50 -3.30
N ARG A 150 -0.09 -14.89 -2.88
CA ARG A 150 -0.77 -15.14 -1.60
C ARG A 150 -2.08 -15.88 -1.85
N ALA A 151 -2.58 -16.57 -0.83
CA ALA A 151 -3.85 -17.29 -0.92
C ALA A 151 -4.99 -16.31 -1.22
N VAL A 152 -5.70 -16.53 -2.34
CA VAL A 152 -6.81 -15.67 -2.76
C VAL A 152 -7.94 -15.67 -1.73
N SER A 153 -8.40 -14.47 -1.38
CA SER A 153 -9.61 -14.19 -0.58
C SER A 153 -10.80 -13.82 -1.48
N SER A 154 -12.00 -13.76 -0.89
CA SER A 154 -13.20 -13.32 -1.63
C SER A 154 -13.13 -11.86 -2.07
N SER A 155 -12.56 -10.98 -1.26
CA SER A 155 -12.36 -9.55 -1.54
C SER A 155 -11.01 -9.07 -1.02
N SER A 156 -10.41 -8.13 -1.75
CA SER A 156 -9.15 -7.46 -1.44
C SER A 156 -9.28 -6.41 -0.32
N ALA A 157 -10.44 -5.74 -0.24
CA ALA A 157 -10.67 -4.63 0.70
C ALA A 157 -10.61 -5.05 2.17
N ARG A 158 -10.82 -6.34 2.47
CA ARG A 158 -10.54 -6.91 3.79
C ARG A 158 -9.17 -7.58 3.75
N GLN A 159 -8.13 -6.76 3.72
CA GLN A 159 -6.81 -7.22 4.10
C GLN A 159 -6.87 -7.52 5.59
N LEU A 160 -7.35 -8.73 5.90
CA LEU A 160 -7.40 -9.30 7.23
C LEU A 160 -5.97 -9.23 7.73
N ARG A 161 -5.73 -8.39 8.74
CA ARG A 161 -4.43 -8.14 9.37
C ARG A 161 -3.66 -9.47 9.42
N LEU A 162 -2.62 -9.55 8.57
CA LEU A 162 -1.88 -10.78 8.31
C LEU A 162 -1.10 -11.15 9.57
N GLY A 163 -1.68 -11.98 10.43
CA GLY A 163 -0.99 -12.61 11.55
C GLY A 163 -1.67 -12.44 12.92
N THR A 164 -0.98 -12.97 13.92
CA THR A 164 -1.34 -13.00 15.35
C THR A 164 -1.68 -11.63 15.95
N ALA A 165 -1.34 -10.51 15.31
CA ALA A 165 -1.58 -9.16 15.82
C ALA A 165 -3.07 -8.79 15.99
N SER A 166 -3.99 -9.40 15.22
CA SER A 166 -5.44 -9.22 15.43
C SER A 166 -5.99 -10.08 16.56
N MET A 167 -5.29 -11.17 16.90
CA MET A 167 -5.63 -12.10 17.98
C MET A 167 -4.93 -11.75 19.28
N ALA A 168 -3.79 -11.07 19.20
CA ALA A 168 -3.09 -10.44 20.30
C ALA A 168 -3.90 -9.21 20.70
N SER A 169 -4.85 -9.39 21.61
CA SER A 169 -5.37 -8.28 22.38
C SER A 169 -4.20 -7.67 23.13
N ASP A 170 -3.76 -6.47 22.74
CA ASP A 170 -2.86 -5.70 23.58
C ASP A 170 -3.49 -5.58 24.98
N PRO A 171 -2.70 -5.70 26.06
CA PRO A 171 -3.22 -5.66 27.42
C PRO A 171 -3.92 -4.32 27.76
N ASP A 172 -3.61 -3.25 27.03
CA ASP A 172 -4.24 -1.91 27.14
C ASP A 172 -5.41 -1.69 26.14
N GLY A 173 -5.75 -2.67 25.30
CA GLY A 173 -6.83 -2.58 24.32
C GLY A 173 -6.52 -1.75 23.07
N GLN A 174 -7.54 -1.44 22.26
CA GLN A 174 -7.39 -0.59 21.06
C GLN A 174 -6.96 0.82 21.47
N PHE A 175 -5.88 1.33 20.86
CA PHE A 175 -5.34 2.64 21.23
C PHE A 175 -6.32 3.79 20.96
N ILE A 176 -6.99 3.77 19.81
CA ILE A 176 -8.02 4.77 19.46
C ILE A 176 -9.26 4.04 18.99
N ASN A 177 -10.41 4.41 19.56
CA ASN A 177 -11.70 3.99 19.05
C ASN A 177 -12.19 5.00 17.99
N LEU A 178 -12.11 4.60 16.73
CA LEU A 178 -12.48 5.45 15.59
C LEU A 178 -13.94 5.93 15.62
N SER A 179 -14.86 5.13 16.19
CA SER A 179 -16.28 5.50 16.27
C SER A 179 -16.57 6.67 17.21
N ARG A 180 -15.68 6.94 18.17
CA ARG A 180 -15.80 8.03 19.16
C ARG A 180 -14.96 9.25 18.80
N LEU A 181 -14.07 9.12 17.82
CA LEU A 181 -13.16 10.18 17.41
C LEU A 181 -13.89 11.22 16.56
N ASN A 182 -13.74 12.50 16.91
CA ASN A 182 -14.21 13.58 16.05
C ASN A 182 -13.24 13.77 14.88
N VAL A 183 -13.51 13.08 13.78
CA VAL A 183 -12.68 13.09 12.57
C VAL A 183 -12.48 14.51 12.04
N ASP A 184 -13.53 15.33 12.03
CA ASP A 184 -13.48 16.67 11.41
C ASP A 184 -12.49 17.59 12.14
N LYS A 185 -12.41 17.49 13.47
CA LYS A 185 -11.47 18.28 14.28
C LYS A 185 -10.02 17.88 14.03
N TYR A 186 -9.72 16.57 14.10
CA TYR A 186 -8.34 16.09 14.00
C TYR A 186 -7.82 16.08 12.56
N ALA A 187 -8.69 15.90 11.57
CA ALA A 187 -8.32 15.98 10.16
C ALA A 187 -7.99 17.41 9.72
N ALA A 188 -8.64 18.41 10.33
CA ALA A 188 -8.36 19.82 10.07
C ALA A 188 -7.02 20.30 10.66
N ASP A 189 -6.49 19.62 11.69
CA ASP A 189 -5.23 19.99 12.34
C ASP A 189 -4.01 19.43 11.57
N PRO A 190 -3.18 20.29 10.93
CA PRO A 190 -2.04 19.85 10.13
C PRO A 190 -0.94 19.14 10.90
N LEU A 191 -0.89 19.30 12.23
CA LEU A 191 0.17 18.72 13.06
C LEU A 191 -0.01 17.22 13.30
N VAL A 192 -1.26 16.74 13.22
CA VAL A 192 -1.61 15.38 13.63
C VAL A 192 -2.36 14.60 12.54
N ASN A 193 -3.03 15.30 11.62
CA ASN A 193 -3.84 14.67 10.58
C ASN A 193 -3.08 13.65 9.74
N ARG A 194 -1.78 13.87 9.44
CA ARG A 194 -0.96 12.95 8.66
C ARG A 194 -0.74 11.62 9.38
N GLN A 195 -0.29 11.66 10.63
CA GLN A 195 -0.04 10.47 11.45
C GLN A 195 -1.35 9.73 11.74
N LEU A 196 -2.44 10.46 11.97
CA LEU A 196 -3.76 9.87 12.15
C LEU A 196 -4.24 9.16 10.88
N PHE A 197 -4.07 9.78 9.71
CA PHE A 197 -4.43 9.17 8.43
C PHE A 197 -3.64 7.88 8.21
N GLU A 198 -2.32 7.90 8.39
CA GLU A 198 -1.46 6.73 8.21
C GLU A 198 -1.86 5.58 9.15
N TYR A 199 -2.15 5.88 10.41
CA TYR A 199 -2.66 4.89 11.35
C TYR A 199 -3.98 4.26 10.89
N VAL A 200 -4.96 5.08 10.50
CA VAL A 200 -6.26 4.56 10.06
C VAL A 200 -6.14 3.77 8.75
N PHE A 201 -5.28 4.22 7.84
CA PHE A 201 -5.10 3.62 6.51
C PHE A 201 -4.32 2.30 6.57
N TYR A 202 -3.18 2.26 7.28
CA TYR A 202 -2.30 1.08 7.30
C TYR A 202 -2.53 0.15 8.49
N HIS A 203 -2.77 0.68 9.70
CA HIS A 203 -2.92 -0.14 10.91
C HIS A 203 -4.35 -0.66 11.10
N GLU A 204 -5.35 0.23 11.07
CA GLU A 204 -6.77 -0.16 11.26
C GLU A 204 -7.40 -0.72 9.98
N GLY A 205 -7.01 -0.19 8.81
CA GLY A 205 -7.54 -0.59 7.51
C GLY A 205 -8.99 -0.15 7.26
N ASP A 206 -9.52 0.83 8.01
CA ASP A 206 -10.84 1.40 7.74
C ASP A 206 -10.74 2.48 6.65
N MET A 207 -10.92 2.04 5.41
CA MET A 207 -10.84 2.88 4.22
C MET A 207 -11.88 4.01 4.20
N LYS A 208 -13.03 3.85 4.86
CA LYS A 208 -14.09 4.88 4.85
C LYS A 208 -13.72 6.06 5.74
N ILE A 209 -13.21 5.77 6.93
CA ILE A 209 -12.75 6.80 7.86
C ILE A 209 -11.47 7.45 7.33
N ALA A 210 -10.54 6.66 6.76
CA ALA A 210 -9.36 7.21 6.09
C ALA A 210 -9.73 8.19 4.96
N HIS A 211 -10.73 7.82 4.14
CA HIS A 211 -11.27 8.70 3.10
C HIS A 211 -11.86 9.99 3.68
N GLN A 212 -12.65 9.91 4.76
CA GLN A 212 -13.20 11.10 5.43
C GLN A 212 -12.10 12.02 5.97
N ILE A 213 -11.07 11.46 6.62
CA ILE A 213 -9.90 12.22 7.11
C ILE A 213 -9.24 12.95 5.94
N ALA A 214 -8.91 12.23 4.87
CA ALA A 214 -8.25 12.82 3.71
C ALA A 214 -9.12 13.91 3.05
N ALA A 215 -10.44 13.72 2.95
CA ALA A 215 -11.35 14.70 2.37
C ALA A 215 -11.44 16.00 3.21
N VAL A 216 -11.51 15.88 4.54
CA VAL A 216 -11.51 17.05 5.44
C VAL A 216 -10.16 17.74 5.43
N ALA A 217 -9.06 16.99 5.47
CA ALA A 217 -7.71 17.56 5.42
C ALA A 217 -7.44 18.29 4.10
N THR A 218 -7.93 17.75 2.98
CA THR A 218 -7.85 18.43 1.66
C THR A 218 -8.62 19.75 1.66
N LYS A 219 -9.81 19.78 2.28
CA LYS A 219 -10.62 21.01 2.43
C LYS A 219 -9.91 22.04 3.32
N ALA A 220 -9.33 21.61 4.43
CA ALA A 220 -8.57 22.47 5.33
C ALA A 220 -7.31 23.04 4.67
N ALA A 221 -6.68 22.28 3.76
CA ALA A 221 -5.55 22.70 2.94
C ALA A 221 -5.96 23.42 1.63
N ASN A 222 -7.22 23.85 1.49
CA ASN A 222 -7.75 24.55 0.31
C ASN A 222 -7.48 23.87 -1.04
N TYR A 223 -7.36 22.54 -1.07
CA TYR A 223 -7.02 21.76 -2.27
C TYR A 223 -5.66 22.13 -2.92
N GLU A 224 -4.75 22.74 -2.18
CA GLU A 224 -3.42 23.14 -2.66
C GLU A 224 -2.34 22.08 -2.35
N ASP A 225 -2.50 21.30 -1.29
CA ASP A 225 -1.52 20.26 -0.92
C ASP A 225 -1.64 19.03 -1.84
N TRP A 226 -0.54 18.68 -2.52
CA TRP A 226 -0.45 17.51 -3.37
C TRP A 226 -0.55 16.21 -2.55
N TYR A 227 -0.05 16.21 -1.31
CA TYR A 227 -0.01 15.02 -0.45
C TYR A 227 -1.42 14.48 -0.23
N TRP A 228 -2.35 15.35 0.18
CA TRP A 228 -3.72 14.96 0.46
C TRP A 228 -4.49 14.49 -0.77
N LYS A 229 -4.22 15.06 -1.95
CA LYS A 229 -4.77 14.57 -3.22
C LYS A 229 -4.28 13.16 -3.52
N ASN A 230 -2.98 12.90 -3.32
CA ASN A 230 -2.40 11.58 -3.52
C ASN A 230 -3.00 10.55 -2.54
N GLN A 231 -3.09 10.89 -1.25
CA GLN A 231 -3.72 10.01 -0.24
C GLN A 231 -5.21 9.74 -0.52
N LEU A 232 -5.96 10.74 -0.96
CA LEU A 232 -7.35 10.59 -1.35
C LEU A 232 -7.50 9.67 -2.58
N GLY A 233 -6.58 9.79 -3.54
CA GLY A 233 -6.48 8.89 -4.69
C GLY A 233 -6.22 7.44 -4.28
N LYS A 234 -5.32 7.20 -3.32
CA LYS A 234 -5.07 5.85 -2.75
C LYS A 234 -6.33 5.28 -2.08
N CYS A 235 -7.07 6.10 -1.33
CA CYS A 235 -8.34 5.69 -0.73
C CYS A 235 -9.36 5.28 -1.79
N TYR A 236 -9.52 6.08 -2.85
CA TYR A 236 -10.43 5.74 -3.96
C TYR A 236 -10.01 4.45 -4.68
N MET A 237 -8.71 4.25 -4.90
CA MET A 237 -8.18 3.04 -5.51
C MET A 237 -8.49 1.79 -4.67
N ARG A 238 -8.39 1.88 -3.33
CA ARG A 238 -8.76 0.81 -2.40
C ARG A 238 -10.26 0.57 -2.30
N LEU A 239 -11.08 1.61 -2.48
CA LEU A 239 -12.54 1.51 -2.55
C LEU A 239 -13.06 1.00 -3.90
N GLY A 240 -12.20 0.87 -4.93
CA GLY A 240 -12.57 0.45 -6.28
C GLY A 240 -13.09 1.59 -7.18
N LEU A 241 -13.08 2.84 -6.71
CA LEU A 241 -13.51 4.02 -7.46
C LEU A 241 -12.38 4.56 -8.35
N LEU A 242 -12.02 3.79 -9.39
CA LEU A 242 -10.84 4.03 -10.22
C LEU A 242 -10.86 5.37 -10.97
N GLN A 243 -12.03 5.78 -11.48
CA GLN A 243 -12.16 7.05 -12.21
C GLN A 243 -11.97 8.27 -11.31
N ASP A 244 -12.40 8.20 -10.05
CA ASP A 244 -12.20 9.29 -9.10
C ASP A 244 -10.78 9.32 -8.57
N ALA A 245 -10.15 8.15 -8.40
CA ALA A 245 -8.72 8.04 -8.12
C ALA A 245 -7.87 8.72 -9.20
N GLU A 246 -8.16 8.45 -10.49
CA GLU A 246 -7.50 9.09 -11.63
C GLU A 246 -7.55 10.62 -11.55
N LYS A 247 -8.74 11.19 -11.32
CA LYS A 247 -8.92 12.65 -11.19
C LYS A 247 -8.06 13.24 -10.07
N GLN A 248 -7.97 12.56 -8.93
CA GLN A 248 -7.16 13.03 -7.80
C GLN A 248 -5.67 12.98 -8.11
N PHE A 249 -5.18 11.89 -8.69
CA PHE A 249 -3.76 11.80 -9.05
C PHE A 249 -3.37 12.79 -10.16
N LEU A 250 -4.22 13.01 -11.17
CA LEU A 250 -4.02 14.06 -12.17
C LEU A 250 -4.04 15.46 -11.56
N SER A 251 -4.90 15.71 -10.56
CA SER A 251 -4.91 16.96 -9.81
C SER A 251 -3.64 17.12 -8.96
N SER A 252 -3.12 16.02 -8.40
CA SER A 252 -1.86 16.03 -7.63
C SER A 252 -0.68 16.38 -8.51
N LEU A 253 -0.57 15.80 -9.71
CA LEU A 253 0.53 16.10 -10.65
C LEU A 253 0.56 17.58 -11.05
N LYS A 254 -0.61 18.21 -11.23
CA LYS A 254 -0.67 19.65 -11.52
C LYS A 254 -0.06 20.53 -10.43
N ASN A 255 -0.06 20.05 -9.18
CA ASN A 255 0.48 20.79 -8.04
C ASN A 255 1.97 20.49 -7.85
N HIS A 256 2.35 19.21 -7.90
CA HIS A 256 3.74 18.79 -7.77
C HIS A 256 3.96 17.45 -8.48
N ASP A 257 4.94 17.42 -9.38
CA ASP A 257 5.33 16.22 -10.10
C ASP A 257 6.11 15.28 -9.17
N LEU A 258 5.70 14.01 -9.12
CA LEU A 258 6.33 12.96 -8.32
C LEU A 258 6.33 11.66 -9.13
N PRO A 259 7.44 10.90 -9.14
CA PRO A 259 7.50 9.62 -9.84
C PRO A 259 6.45 8.64 -9.32
N GLU A 260 6.22 8.60 -7.99
CA GLU A 260 5.20 7.75 -7.38
C GLU A 260 3.79 8.01 -7.94
N THR A 261 3.43 9.28 -8.17
CA THR A 261 2.10 9.64 -8.69
C THR A 261 1.90 9.13 -10.12
N TYR A 262 2.94 9.14 -10.96
CA TYR A 262 2.90 8.51 -12.28
C TYR A 262 2.70 6.99 -12.16
N ALA A 263 3.39 6.35 -11.22
CA ALA A 263 3.23 4.92 -10.97
C ALA A 263 1.82 4.57 -10.46
N TYR A 264 1.22 5.39 -9.58
CA TYR A 264 -0.17 5.21 -9.13
C TYR A 264 -1.18 5.39 -10.28
N LEU A 265 -1.00 6.40 -11.14
CA LEU A 265 -1.85 6.57 -12.34
C LEU A 265 -1.77 5.37 -13.27
N ALA A 266 -0.54 4.93 -13.58
CA ALA A 266 -0.32 3.76 -14.41
C ALA A 266 -0.98 2.51 -13.80
N LYS A 267 -0.95 2.36 -12.47
CA LYS A 267 -1.65 1.28 -11.73
C LYS A 267 -3.17 1.38 -11.84
N VAL A 268 -3.75 2.58 -11.77
CA VAL A 268 -5.19 2.79 -12.02
C VAL A 268 -5.58 2.32 -13.42
N TYR A 269 -4.81 2.72 -14.45
CA TYR A 269 -5.06 2.26 -15.83
C TYR A 269 -4.82 0.76 -16.01
N ASN A 270 -3.92 0.16 -15.23
CA ASN A 270 -3.75 -1.29 -15.22
C ASN A 270 -5.01 -2.01 -14.73
N ARG A 271 -5.66 -1.48 -13.69
CA ARG A 271 -6.94 -2.00 -13.20
C ARG A 271 -8.11 -1.77 -14.16
N LEU A 272 -8.04 -0.72 -14.99
CA LEU A 272 -8.99 -0.45 -16.08
C LEU A 272 -8.72 -1.27 -17.36
N ASP A 273 -7.70 -2.13 -17.36
CA ASP A 273 -7.26 -2.91 -18.52
C ASP A 273 -6.79 -2.06 -19.73
N GLN A 274 -6.11 -0.94 -19.46
CA GLN A 274 -5.58 -0.02 -20.48
C GLN A 274 -4.03 0.03 -20.48
N PRO A 275 -3.35 -1.02 -20.97
CA PRO A 275 -1.88 -1.14 -20.92
C PRO A 275 -1.14 -0.03 -21.68
N LEU A 276 -1.67 0.42 -22.83
CA LEU A 276 -1.01 1.43 -23.65
C LEU A 276 -1.01 2.81 -22.98
N VAL A 277 -2.13 3.16 -22.36
CA VAL A 277 -2.26 4.41 -21.60
C VAL A 277 -1.33 4.36 -20.39
N SER A 278 -1.34 3.25 -19.65
CA SER A 278 -0.43 3.01 -18.54
C SER A 278 1.04 3.19 -18.93
N ASN A 279 1.47 2.58 -20.04
CA ASN A 279 2.83 2.75 -20.57
C ASN A 279 3.15 4.21 -20.91
N SER A 280 2.20 4.94 -21.50
CA SER A 280 2.41 6.36 -21.82
C SER A 280 2.63 7.22 -20.56
N TYR A 281 2.02 6.87 -19.42
CA TYR A 281 2.26 7.57 -18.16
C TYR A 281 3.62 7.23 -17.55
N TYR A 282 4.06 5.97 -17.65
CA TYR A 282 5.43 5.61 -17.27
C TYR A 282 6.46 6.35 -18.15
N GLU A 283 6.27 6.37 -19.47
CA GLU A 283 7.15 7.08 -20.41
C GLU A 283 7.19 8.58 -20.15
N LYS A 284 6.03 9.22 -19.87
CA LYS A 284 5.97 10.64 -19.46
C LYS A 284 6.74 10.90 -18.17
N GLY A 285 6.60 10.03 -17.17
CA GLY A 285 7.38 10.14 -15.94
C GLY A 285 8.87 10.00 -16.18
N LEU A 286 9.30 9.08 -17.06
CA LEU A 286 10.71 8.87 -17.42
C LEU A 286 11.31 10.01 -18.23
N MET A 287 10.50 10.76 -19.00
CA MET A 287 10.97 11.99 -19.67
C MET A 287 11.36 13.09 -18.67
N GLN A 288 10.74 13.10 -17.48
CA GLN A 288 11.04 14.07 -16.43
C GLN A 288 12.09 13.55 -15.45
N TYR A 289 11.89 12.32 -14.97
CA TYR A 289 12.78 11.60 -14.06
C TYR A 289 13.50 10.49 -14.83
N HIS A 290 14.62 10.87 -15.42
CA HIS A 290 15.46 9.94 -16.17
C HIS A 290 15.96 8.84 -15.23
N ASP A 291 15.94 7.59 -15.72
CA ASP A 291 16.43 6.39 -15.03
C ASP A 291 15.77 6.06 -13.68
N ASP A 292 14.57 6.55 -13.41
CA ASP A 292 13.86 6.17 -12.19
C ASP A 292 13.49 4.67 -12.19
N VAL A 293 14.01 3.96 -11.19
CA VAL A 293 13.90 2.49 -11.09
C VAL A 293 12.44 2.06 -10.93
N THR A 294 11.61 2.83 -10.24
CA THR A 294 10.21 2.45 -9.99
C THR A 294 9.40 2.51 -11.29
N LEU A 295 9.61 3.56 -12.09
CA LEU A 295 8.94 3.74 -13.38
C LEU A 295 9.43 2.76 -14.44
N LEU A 296 10.75 2.53 -14.55
CA LEU A 296 11.32 1.54 -15.47
C LEU A 296 10.82 0.14 -15.13
N THR A 297 10.82 -0.21 -13.85
CA THR A 297 10.33 -1.51 -13.37
C THR A 297 8.85 -1.67 -13.65
N GLY A 298 8.02 -0.64 -13.43
CA GLY A 298 6.60 -0.64 -13.77
C GLY A 298 6.34 -0.82 -15.27
N LEU A 299 7.10 -0.12 -16.12
CA LEU A 299 7.01 -0.24 -17.56
C LEU A 299 7.40 -1.65 -18.05
N ALA A 300 8.50 -2.20 -17.53
CA ALA A 300 8.94 -3.55 -17.83
C ALA A 300 7.89 -4.59 -17.42
N ARG A 301 7.27 -4.42 -16.25
CA ARG A 301 6.15 -5.25 -15.76
C ARG A 301 4.98 -5.24 -16.73
N ASN A 302 4.51 -4.07 -17.13
CA ASN A 302 3.41 -3.97 -18.09
C ASN A 302 3.72 -4.68 -19.42
N LYS A 303 4.95 -4.49 -19.94
CA LYS A 303 5.40 -5.13 -21.19
C LYS A 303 5.53 -6.65 -21.07
N GLU A 304 5.97 -7.16 -19.92
CA GLU A 304 5.99 -8.59 -19.59
C GLU A 304 4.56 -9.17 -19.59
N VAL A 305 3.60 -8.48 -18.96
CA VAL A 305 2.19 -8.91 -18.94
C VAL A 305 1.56 -8.84 -20.33
N CYS A 306 1.94 -7.88 -21.17
CA CYS A 306 1.52 -7.85 -22.58
C CYS A 306 2.25 -8.88 -23.48
N SER A 307 3.14 -9.71 -22.92
CA SER A 307 3.93 -10.75 -23.63
C SER A 307 4.84 -10.21 -24.74
N VAL A 308 5.22 -8.92 -24.67
CA VAL A 308 6.23 -8.32 -25.56
C VAL A 308 7.60 -8.43 -24.89
N CYS A 309 8.05 -9.66 -24.64
CA CYS A 309 9.22 -9.97 -23.82
C CYS A 309 10.54 -9.39 -24.38
N PHE A 310 10.63 -9.18 -25.70
CA PHE A 310 11.82 -8.55 -26.30
C PHE A 310 11.96 -7.08 -25.93
N GLN A 311 10.85 -6.35 -25.74
CA GLN A 311 10.91 -4.93 -25.38
C GLN A 311 11.09 -4.71 -23.87
N SER A 312 10.82 -5.71 -23.03
CA SER A 312 11.05 -5.61 -21.58
C SER A 312 12.50 -5.86 -21.17
N LEU A 313 13.31 -6.51 -22.01
CA LEU A 313 14.73 -6.79 -21.76
C LEU A 313 15.67 -5.68 -22.22
N VAL A 314 15.16 -4.74 -23.02
CA VAL A 314 15.93 -3.65 -23.66
C VAL A 314 15.77 -2.32 -22.91
N ILE A 315 14.88 -2.28 -21.91
CA ILE A 315 14.73 -1.19 -20.95
C ILE A 315 15.70 -1.46 -19.80
#